data_AF-A0A347UIV0-F1
#
_entry.id   AF-A0A347UIV0-F1
#
_cell.length_a   1.000
_cell.length_b   1.000
_cell.length_c   1.000
_cell.angle_alpha   90.00
_cell.angle_beta   90.00
_cell.angle_gamma   90.00
#
_symmetry.space_group_name_H-M   'P 1'
#
loop_
_entity.id
_entity.type
_entity.pdbx_description
1 polymer ?
#
loop_
_entity_poly.entity_id
_entity_poly.type
_entity_poly.pdbx_seq_one_letter_code
_entity_poly.pdbx_strand_id
1 'polypeptide(L)'
;MRFIAIALFALALQFWFPASAQARGLPIVYGTQDSLDLVAQTGLEGPDGKPLSLCHYSSKYHVFYVGFWMKSHGYALAANGCDGDTYYDISKADFKDAQNSGLIPADLPAKPKMTLNQIASGFGGLALVGLVILFLLTKTVGSARRKSARKSQMGQMAAVATQIVDAMCHAAISDGELDDSEVATIAGITKQMIGEELDEDRIRLIISKASAKPTDNEFKAFGAGLGPVEKELVLKAVFAVIAADGQIVDSEHEFFIKTTQALAVDADTVRRIVADVRDAR
;
A
#
# COMPACT_ATOMS: atom_id res chain seq x y z
N MET A 1 -3.47 6.56 -8.21
CA MET A 1 -4.83 6.02 -8.44
C MET A 1 -4.92 5.12 -9.67
N ARG A 2 -4.34 5.47 -10.84
CA ARG A 2 -4.36 4.63 -12.06
C ARG A 2 -3.78 3.22 -11.89
N PHE A 3 -2.69 3.05 -11.12
CA PHE A 3 -2.10 1.74 -10.86
C PHE A 3 -2.96 0.81 -9.98
N ILE A 4 -3.76 1.38 -9.06
CA ILE A 4 -4.67 0.60 -8.21
C ILE A 4 -5.86 0.11 -9.04
N ALA A 5 -6.38 0.95 -9.94
CA ALA A 5 -7.45 0.57 -10.86
C ALA A 5 -7.01 -0.55 -11.83
N ILE A 6 -5.77 -0.50 -12.33
CA ILE A 6 -5.21 -1.54 -13.22
C ILE A 6 -5.02 -2.86 -12.45
N ALA A 7 -4.53 -2.81 -11.21
CA ALA A 7 -4.38 -4.01 -10.38
C ALA A 7 -5.72 -4.67 -10.03
N LEU A 8 -6.75 -3.87 -9.70
CA LEU A 8 -8.10 -4.38 -9.42
C LEU A 8 -8.80 -4.90 -10.68
N PHE A 9 -8.58 -4.28 -11.85
CA PHE A 9 -9.12 -4.75 -13.12
C PHE A 9 -8.45 -6.06 -13.60
N ALA A 10 -7.12 -6.19 -13.42
CA ALA A 10 -6.40 -7.42 -13.70
C ALA A 10 -6.85 -8.56 -12.75
N LEU A 11 -7.14 -8.25 -11.49
CA LEU A 11 -7.68 -9.23 -10.53
C LEU A 11 -9.10 -9.66 -10.91
N ALA A 12 -9.95 -8.73 -11.38
CA ALA A 12 -11.32 -9.04 -11.81
C ALA A 12 -11.37 -9.88 -13.09
N LEU A 13 -10.43 -9.70 -14.02
CA LEU A 13 -10.31 -10.49 -15.26
C LEU A 13 -9.98 -11.97 -15.01
N GLN A 14 -9.43 -12.32 -13.85
CA GLN A 14 -9.13 -13.72 -13.51
C GLN A 14 -10.35 -14.50 -12.99
N PHE A 15 -11.47 -13.84 -12.71
CA PHE A 15 -12.70 -14.49 -12.22
C PHE A 15 -13.66 -14.94 -13.32
N TRP A 16 -13.38 -14.68 -14.60
CA TRP A 16 -14.33 -14.91 -15.72
C TRP A 16 -14.01 -16.09 -16.64
N PHE A 17 -12.91 -16.83 -16.43
CA PHE A 17 -12.58 -17.99 -17.26
C PHE A 17 -12.79 -19.32 -16.49
N PRO A 18 -13.75 -20.17 -16.88
CA PRO A 18 -13.77 -21.56 -16.43
C PRO A 18 -12.68 -22.31 -17.19
N ALA A 19 -11.57 -22.62 -16.52
CA ALA A 19 -10.53 -23.46 -17.09
C ALA A 19 -10.76 -24.93 -16.68
N SER A 20 -11.44 -25.69 -17.54
CA SER A 20 -11.38 -27.15 -17.53
C SER A 20 -10.24 -27.61 -18.45
N ALA A 21 -9.10 -27.96 -17.88
CA ALA A 21 -8.03 -28.65 -18.59
C ALA A 21 -7.19 -29.51 -17.64
N GLN A 22 -7.27 -30.83 -17.80
CA GLN A 22 -6.28 -31.77 -17.30
C GLN A 22 -5.00 -31.60 -18.15
N ALA A 23 -3.92 -31.07 -17.55
CA ALA A 23 -2.61 -31.06 -18.17
C ALA A 23 -1.52 -31.20 -17.09
N ARG A 24 -0.78 -32.32 -17.13
CA ARG A 24 0.51 -32.49 -16.45
C ARG A 24 1.49 -31.46 -17.02
N GLY A 25 1.97 -30.49 -16.21
CA GLY A 25 3.12 -29.69 -16.65
C GLY A 25 3.47 -28.40 -15.88
N LEU A 26 2.55 -27.77 -15.14
CA LEU A 26 2.85 -26.59 -14.31
C LEU A 26 2.08 -26.70 -12.99
N PRO A 27 2.68 -26.36 -11.83
CA PRO A 27 1.94 -26.38 -10.57
C PRO A 27 0.76 -25.42 -10.69
N ILE A 28 -0.46 -25.95 -10.61
CA ILE A 28 -1.68 -25.16 -10.70
C ILE A 28 -1.65 -24.16 -9.56
N VAL A 29 -1.45 -22.89 -9.92
CA VAL A 29 -1.25 -21.80 -8.95
C VAL A 29 -2.57 -21.41 -8.28
N TYR A 30 -3.71 -21.67 -8.92
CA TYR A 30 -5.02 -21.31 -8.42
C TYR A 30 -6.01 -22.45 -8.60
N GLY A 31 -6.89 -22.68 -7.64
CA GLY A 31 -7.86 -23.77 -7.77
C GLY A 31 -8.67 -23.99 -6.51
N THR A 32 -9.45 -25.07 -6.55
CA THR A 32 -10.16 -25.59 -5.39
C THR A 32 -9.41 -26.80 -4.85
N GLN A 33 -9.28 -26.89 -3.54
CA GLN A 33 -8.76 -28.04 -2.83
C GLN A 33 -9.83 -28.53 -1.87
N ASP A 34 -10.19 -29.80 -1.99
CA ASP A 34 -11.13 -30.44 -1.10
C ASP A 34 -10.41 -30.97 0.15
N SER A 35 -11.08 -30.92 1.29
CA SER A 35 -10.58 -31.32 2.60
C SER A 35 -11.66 -32.08 3.35
N LEU A 36 -11.27 -33.20 3.97
CA LEU A 36 -12.10 -33.99 4.85
C LEU A 36 -11.45 -33.97 6.24
N ASP A 37 -12.10 -33.31 7.18
CA ASP A 37 -11.59 -33.20 8.55
C ASP A 37 -12.36 -34.15 9.48
N LEU A 38 -11.66 -35.04 10.18
CA LEU A 38 -12.29 -36.01 11.07
C LEU A 38 -13.08 -35.34 12.21
N VAL A 39 -14.35 -35.70 12.33
CA VAL A 39 -15.24 -35.23 13.40
C VAL A 39 -15.47 -36.32 14.44
N ALA A 40 -15.83 -37.53 14.00
CA ALA A 40 -16.10 -38.66 14.88
C ALA A 40 -15.93 -40.01 14.15
N GLN A 41 -15.62 -41.07 14.90
CA GLN A 41 -15.74 -42.44 14.40
C GLN A 41 -17.21 -42.87 14.42
N THR A 42 -17.65 -43.66 13.44
CA THR A 42 -19.05 -44.13 13.36
C THR A 42 -19.12 -45.66 13.41
N GLY A 43 -20.31 -46.18 13.72
CA GLY A 43 -20.61 -47.61 13.58
C GLY A 43 -21.06 -48.03 12.18
N LEU A 44 -20.99 -47.14 11.18
CA LEU A 44 -21.40 -47.43 9.81
C LEU A 44 -20.27 -48.17 9.08
N GLU A 45 -20.64 -49.16 8.28
CA GLU A 45 -19.71 -49.90 7.43
C GLU A 45 -19.92 -49.51 5.96
N GLY A 46 -18.81 -49.37 5.23
CA GLY A 46 -18.81 -49.14 3.79
C GLY A 46 -19.14 -50.40 3.00
N PRO A 47 -19.29 -50.30 1.67
CA PRO A 47 -19.53 -51.44 0.78
C PRO A 47 -18.45 -52.53 0.84
N ASP A 48 -17.25 -52.18 1.31
CA ASP A 48 -16.10 -53.07 1.51
C ASP A 48 -16.03 -53.65 2.93
N GLY A 49 -17.06 -53.42 3.76
CA GLY A 49 -17.13 -53.88 5.15
C GLY A 49 -16.20 -53.14 6.11
N LYS A 50 -15.59 -52.02 5.68
CA LYS A 50 -14.72 -51.22 6.54
C LYS A 50 -15.50 -50.16 7.30
N PRO A 51 -15.11 -49.82 8.55
CA PRO A 51 -15.76 -48.76 9.30
C PRO A 51 -15.56 -47.41 8.61
N LEU A 52 -16.64 -46.63 8.53
CA LEU A 52 -16.63 -45.26 8.04
C LEU A 52 -16.48 -44.28 9.21
N SER A 53 -15.76 -43.20 8.96
CA SER A 53 -15.63 -42.08 9.86
C SER A 53 -16.49 -40.92 9.38
N LEU A 54 -17.02 -40.15 10.31
CA LEU A 54 -17.74 -38.92 10.03
C LEU A 54 -16.75 -37.79 9.87
N CYS A 55 -16.77 -37.17 8.70
CA CYS A 55 -15.87 -36.11 8.29
C CYS A 55 -16.63 -34.81 8.04
N HIS A 56 -15.99 -33.68 8.25
CA HIS A 56 -16.44 -32.39 7.75
C HIS A 56 -15.85 -32.18 6.35
N TYR A 57 -16.71 -32.20 5.34
CA TYR A 57 -16.32 -31.91 3.97
C TYR A 57 -16.34 -30.40 3.70
N SER A 58 -15.19 -29.88 3.28
CA SER A 58 -15.03 -28.49 2.87
C SER A 58 -14.17 -28.34 1.63
N SER A 59 -14.47 -27.33 0.82
CA SER A 59 -13.67 -26.97 -0.35
C SER A 59 -13.07 -25.59 -0.15
N LYS A 60 -11.75 -25.48 -0.33
CA LYS A 60 -10.97 -24.26 -0.18
C LYS A 60 -10.55 -23.74 -1.54
N TYR A 61 -10.91 -22.50 -1.85
CA TYR A 61 -10.36 -21.79 -3.00
C TYR A 61 -9.02 -21.17 -2.61
N HIS A 62 -7.99 -21.46 -3.39
CA HIS A 62 -6.63 -20.98 -3.14
C HIS A 62 -6.01 -20.32 -4.36
N VAL A 63 -5.07 -19.42 -4.09
CA VAL A 63 -4.16 -18.83 -5.07
C VAL A 63 -2.76 -18.85 -4.44
N PHE A 64 -1.76 -19.34 -5.18
CA PHE A 64 -0.41 -19.67 -4.69
C PHE A 64 -0.44 -20.48 -3.37
N TYR A 65 -1.29 -21.51 -3.28
CA TYR A 65 -1.50 -22.34 -2.08
C TYR A 65 -2.07 -21.61 -0.84
N VAL A 66 -2.34 -20.31 -0.95
CA VAL A 66 -2.96 -19.51 0.11
C VAL A 66 -4.47 -19.49 -0.09
N GLY A 67 -5.23 -19.81 0.96
CA GLY A 67 -6.69 -19.78 0.91
C GLY A 67 -7.25 -18.37 0.91
N PHE A 68 -8.20 -18.11 0.03
CA PHE A 68 -8.96 -16.86 -0.01
C PHE A 68 -10.42 -17.04 0.35
N TRP A 69 -10.94 -18.24 0.13
CA TRP A 69 -12.33 -18.57 0.42
C TRP A 69 -12.46 -20.04 0.78
N MET A 70 -13.46 -20.37 1.59
CA MET A 70 -13.77 -21.74 1.96
C MET A 70 -15.28 -21.96 2.00
N LYS A 71 -15.73 -23.09 1.47
CA LYS A 71 -17.13 -23.51 1.46
C LYS A 71 -17.27 -24.81 2.24
N SER A 72 -18.14 -24.80 3.25
CA SER A 72 -18.51 -26.03 3.96
C SER A 72 -19.63 -26.73 3.20
N HIS A 73 -19.42 -27.99 2.83
CA HIS A 73 -20.40 -28.83 2.15
C HIS A 73 -21.28 -29.61 3.13
N GLY A 74 -20.78 -29.88 4.35
CA GLY A 74 -21.54 -30.55 5.39
C GLY A 74 -20.77 -31.74 5.95
N TYR A 75 -21.49 -32.71 6.50
CA TYR A 75 -20.88 -33.98 6.88
C TYR A 75 -20.79 -34.90 5.67
N ALA A 76 -19.74 -35.70 5.63
CA ALA A 76 -19.58 -36.81 4.71
C ALA A 76 -19.02 -38.01 5.48
N LEU A 77 -19.23 -39.21 4.95
CA LEU A 77 -18.66 -40.43 5.49
C LEU A 77 -17.48 -40.84 4.61
N ALA A 78 -16.31 -41.08 5.21
CA ALA A 78 -15.15 -41.55 4.49
C ALA A 78 -14.44 -42.67 5.26
N ALA A 79 -13.76 -43.56 4.53
CA ALA A 79 -12.94 -44.59 5.15
C ALA A 79 -11.63 -44.00 5.72
N ASN A 80 -10.89 -44.82 6.48
CA ASN A 80 -9.54 -44.50 6.96
C ASN A 80 -9.44 -43.18 7.73
N GLY A 81 -10.44 -42.82 8.53
CA GLY A 81 -10.33 -41.62 9.37
C GLY A 81 -10.33 -40.29 8.60
N CYS A 82 -10.94 -40.25 7.41
CA CYS A 82 -11.04 -39.07 6.54
C CYS A 82 -9.79 -38.75 5.70
N ASP A 83 -8.80 -39.64 5.66
CA ASP A 83 -7.56 -39.43 4.88
C ASP A 83 -7.66 -39.89 3.40
N GLY A 84 -8.87 -40.19 2.92
CA GLY A 84 -9.11 -40.70 1.56
C GLY A 84 -9.66 -39.66 0.58
N ASP A 85 -9.50 -39.93 -0.72
CA ASP A 85 -10.06 -39.09 -1.80
C ASP A 85 -11.53 -39.41 -2.11
N THR A 86 -12.09 -40.44 -1.48
CA THR A 86 -13.47 -40.89 -1.69
C THR A 86 -14.32 -40.68 -0.44
N TYR A 87 -15.53 -40.19 -0.64
CA TYR A 87 -16.48 -39.95 0.44
C TYR A 87 -17.91 -40.22 -0.04
N TYR A 88 -18.81 -40.45 0.92
CA TYR A 88 -20.24 -40.61 0.73
C TYR A 88 -20.96 -39.44 1.38
N ASP A 89 -21.80 -38.74 0.60
CA ASP A 89 -22.65 -37.70 1.14
C ASP A 89 -23.70 -38.31 2.08
N ILE A 90 -23.93 -37.68 3.23
CA ILE A 90 -25.01 -38.04 4.15
C ILE A 90 -26.06 -36.93 4.16
N SER A 91 -27.31 -37.28 3.85
CA SER A 91 -28.39 -36.30 3.89
C SER A 91 -28.68 -35.90 5.34
N LYS A 92 -29.35 -34.75 5.55
CA LYS A 92 -29.73 -34.32 6.90
C LYS A 92 -30.71 -35.28 7.57
N ALA A 93 -31.53 -35.98 6.79
CA ALA A 93 -32.46 -36.98 7.31
C ALA A 93 -31.69 -38.21 7.79
N ASP A 94 -30.83 -38.76 6.92
CA ASP A 94 -30.00 -39.93 7.23
C ASP A 94 -29.06 -39.65 8.41
N PHE A 95 -28.52 -38.43 8.50
CA PHE A 95 -27.69 -38.01 9.63
C PHE A 95 -28.45 -38.07 10.96
N LYS A 96 -29.70 -37.58 10.98
CA LYS A 96 -30.54 -37.59 12.18
C LYS A 96 -30.96 -39.00 12.55
N ASP A 97 -31.29 -39.83 11.57
CA ASP A 97 -31.66 -41.23 11.80
C ASP A 97 -30.46 -42.04 12.32
N ALA A 98 -29.26 -41.77 11.82
CA ALA A 98 -28.02 -42.35 12.33
C ALA A 98 -27.71 -41.90 13.78
N GLN A 99 -28.00 -40.64 14.14
CA GLN A 99 -27.91 -40.17 15.53
C GLN A 99 -28.92 -40.88 16.44
N ASN A 100 -30.18 -41.01 16.01
CA ASN A 100 -31.23 -41.70 16.78
C ASN A 100 -30.90 -43.19 17.00
N SER A 101 -30.17 -43.79 16.05
CA SER A 101 -29.75 -45.20 16.10
C SER A 101 -28.46 -45.42 16.90
N GLY A 102 -27.85 -44.35 17.43
CA GLY A 102 -26.59 -44.43 18.17
C GLY A 102 -25.36 -44.73 17.30
N LEU A 103 -25.47 -44.63 15.97
CA LEU A 103 -24.37 -44.86 15.03
C LEU A 103 -23.46 -43.62 14.90
N ILE A 104 -24.01 -42.44 15.19
CA ILE A 104 -23.32 -41.15 15.23
C ILE A 104 -23.61 -40.49 16.59
N PRO A 105 -22.65 -39.78 17.23
CA PRO A 105 -22.89 -39.08 18.49
C PRO A 105 -24.06 -38.07 18.39
N ALA A 106 -24.97 -38.14 19.36
CA ALA A 106 -26.20 -37.32 19.39
C ALA A 106 -25.96 -35.84 19.70
N ASP A 107 -24.79 -35.49 20.24
CA ASP A 107 -24.37 -34.13 20.59
C ASP A 107 -23.82 -33.32 19.41
N LEU A 108 -23.61 -33.96 18.25
CA LEU A 108 -23.09 -33.28 17.07
C LEU A 108 -24.14 -32.35 16.45
N PRO A 109 -23.77 -31.09 16.12
CA PRO A 109 -24.69 -30.14 15.53
C PRO A 109 -25.02 -30.54 14.09
N ALA A 110 -26.25 -30.25 13.63
CA ALA A 110 -26.70 -30.55 12.26
C ALA A 110 -25.91 -29.83 11.14
N LYS A 111 -25.09 -28.83 11.49
CA LYS A 111 -24.10 -28.21 10.60
C LYS A 111 -22.74 -28.29 11.28
N PRO A 112 -21.70 -28.80 10.61
CA PRO A 112 -20.36 -28.83 11.17
C PRO A 112 -19.87 -27.41 11.45
N LYS A 113 -19.23 -27.22 12.60
CA LYS A 113 -18.55 -25.97 12.94
C LYS A 113 -17.13 -26.04 12.41
N MET A 114 -16.69 -24.98 11.73
CA MET A 114 -15.30 -24.86 11.31
C MET A 114 -14.41 -24.63 12.53
N THR A 115 -13.26 -25.30 12.56
CA THR A 115 -12.20 -25.04 13.52
C THR A 115 -11.48 -23.74 13.17
N LEU A 116 -10.81 -23.13 14.15
CA LEU A 116 -10.01 -21.90 13.92
C LEU A 116 -8.92 -22.12 12.88
N ASN A 117 -8.32 -23.32 12.80
CA ASN A 117 -7.29 -23.66 11.82
C ASN A 117 -7.85 -23.71 10.40
N GLN A 118 -9.04 -24.29 10.21
CA GLN A 118 -9.74 -24.28 8.92
C GLN A 118 -10.07 -22.84 8.50
N ILE A 119 -10.56 -22.00 9.41
CA ILE A 119 -10.87 -20.59 9.11
C ILE A 119 -9.58 -19.84 8.74
N ALA A 120 -8.53 -19.94 9.55
CA ALA A 120 -7.28 -19.24 9.31
C ALA A 120 -6.62 -19.65 7.99
N SER A 121 -6.60 -20.94 7.69
CA SER A 121 -6.02 -21.44 6.44
C SER A 121 -6.88 -21.11 5.23
N GLY A 122 -8.21 -21.07 5.37
CA GLY A 122 -9.18 -20.75 4.31
C GLY A 122 -9.23 -19.26 3.93
N PHE A 123 -8.93 -18.36 4.87
CA PHE A 123 -9.03 -16.91 4.67
C PHE A 123 -7.70 -16.14 4.83
N GLY A 124 -6.57 -16.84 5.03
CA GLY A 124 -5.26 -16.23 5.22
C GLY A 124 -4.87 -15.25 4.09
N GLY A 125 -5.28 -15.52 2.86
CA GLY A 125 -5.06 -14.65 1.71
C GLY A 125 -5.78 -13.31 1.82
N LEU A 126 -7.02 -13.30 2.32
CA LEU A 126 -7.76 -12.05 2.56
C LEU A 126 -7.13 -11.22 3.67
N ALA A 127 -6.62 -11.87 4.72
CA ALA A 127 -5.91 -11.17 5.78
C ALA A 127 -4.64 -10.46 5.25
N LEU A 128 -3.86 -11.13 4.40
CA LEU A 128 -2.68 -10.53 3.76
C LEU A 128 -3.07 -9.35 2.86
N VAL A 129 -4.11 -9.48 2.05
CA VAL A 129 -4.62 -8.37 1.23
C VAL A 129 -5.06 -7.19 2.11
N GLY A 130 -5.77 -7.46 3.21
CA GLY A 130 -6.17 -6.44 4.17
C GLY A 130 -4.98 -5.68 4.77
N LEU A 131 -3.91 -6.39 5.14
CA LEU A 131 -2.68 -5.78 5.65
C LEU A 131 -1.97 -4.90 4.62
N VAL A 132 -1.90 -5.35 3.35
CA VAL A 132 -1.32 -4.56 2.27
C VAL A 132 -2.12 -3.28 2.04
N ILE A 133 -3.46 -3.38 1.99
CA ILE A 133 -4.35 -2.21 1.85
C ILE A 133 -4.14 -1.26 3.03
N LEU A 134 -4.13 -1.77 4.26
CA LEU A 134 -3.92 -0.97 5.47
C LEU A 134 -2.57 -0.23 5.40
N PHE A 135 -1.49 -0.91 5.03
CA PHE A 135 -0.18 -0.31 4.87
C PHE A 135 -0.17 0.80 3.80
N LEU A 136 -0.81 0.59 2.66
CA LEU A 136 -0.94 1.63 1.62
C LEU A 136 -1.79 2.82 2.09
N LEU A 137 -2.85 2.58 2.87
CA LEU A 137 -3.68 3.63 3.45
C LEU A 137 -2.89 4.49 4.46
N THR A 138 -2.10 3.87 5.35
CA THR A 138 -1.29 4.62 6.32
C THR A 138 -0.28 5.54 5.63
N LYS A 139 0.37 5.09 4.54
CA LYS A 139 1.31 5.91 3.75
C LYS A 139 0.62 7.08 3.05
N THR A 140 -0.55 6.86 2.46
CA THR A 140 -1.27 7.92 1.74
C THR A 140 -1.86 8.95 2.68
N VAL A 141 -2.49 8.53 3.79
CA VAL A 141 -3.05 9.43 4.80
C VAL A 141 -1.96 10.23 5.52
N GLY A 142 -0.83 9.59 5.87
CA GLY A 142 0.30 10.28 6.49
C GLY A 142 0.88 11.39 5.60
N SER A 143 1.10 11.09 4.32
CA SER A 143 1.57 12.10 3.35
C SER A 143 0.56 13.23 3.17
N ALA A 144 -0.74 12.93 3.03
CA ALA A 144 -1.78 13.94 2.89
C ALA A 144 -1.89 14.84 4.14
N ARG A 145 -1.82 14.26 5.35
CA ARG A 145 -1.81 15.02 6.60
C ARG A 145 -0.60 15.95 6.68
N ARG A 146 0.60 15.47 6.34
CA ARG A 146 1.81 16.33 6.30
C ARG A 146 1.64 17.49 5.34
N LYS A 147 1.16 17.24 4.12
CA LYS A 147 0.91 18.29 3.11
C LYS A 147 -0.11 19.32 3.58
N SER A 148 -1.23 18.86 4.16
CA SER A 148 -2.26 19.75 4.70
C SER A 148 -1.75 20.58 5.87
N ALA A 149 -1.02 19.96 6.80
CA ALA A 149 -0.45 20.62 7.96
C ALA A 149 0.72 21.55 7.60
N ARG A 150 1.39 21.35 6.46
CA ARG A 150 2.38 22.29 5.91
C ARG A 150 1.66 23.50 5.29
N LYS A 151 0.67 23.25 4.43
CA LYS A 151 -0.14 24.31 3.80
C LYS A 151 -0.82 25.22 4.84
N SER A 152 -1.32 24.66 5.95
CA SER A 152 -1.90 25.49 7.02
C SER A 152 -0.86 26.41 7.69
N GLN A 153 0.39 25.97 7.82
CA GLN A 153 1.47 26.78 8.35
C GLN A 153 1.94 27.83 7.37
N MET A 154 1.68 27.69 6.07
CA MET A 154 1.98 28.72 5.06
C MET A 154 0.93 29.84 5.04
N GLY A 155 -0.19 29.71 5.76
CA GLY A 155 -1.15 30.80 5.94
C GLY A 155 -1.81 31.25 4.64
N GLN A 156 -2.13 32.54 4.53
CA GLN A 156 -2.77 33.17 3.35
C GLN A 156 -1.76 33.75 2.36
N MET A 157 -0.53 33.23 2.31
CA MET A 157 0.48 33.67 1.34
C MET A 157 -0.04 33.52 -0.10
N ALA A 158 0.41 34.40 -1.00
CA ALA A 158 0.17 34.24 -2.42
C ALA A 158 0.66 32.86 -2.91
N ALA A 159 0.04 32.31 -3.96
CA ALA A 159 0.38 30.98 -4.46
C ALA A 159 1.88 30.84 -4.83
N VAL A 160 2.42 31.85 -5.50
CA VAL A 160 3.84 31.94 -5.88
C VAL A 160 4.74 31.96 -4.64
N ALA A 161 4.40 32.81 -3.65
CA ALA A 161 5.13 32.91 -2.39
C ALA A 161 5.16 31.56 -1.64
N THR A 162 4.02 30.87 -1.62
CA THR A 162 3.91 29.53 -1.04
C THR A 162 4.84 28.55 -1.72
N GLN A 163 4.90 28.54 -3.06
CA GLN A 163 5.76 27.64 -3.82
C GLN A 163 7.25 27.94 -3.67
N ILE A 164 7.62 29.23 -3.63
CA ILE A 164 8.99 29.66 -3.37
C ILE A 164 9.45 29.16 -2.00
N VAL A 165 8.66 29.40 -0.94
CA VAL A 165 9.00 28.96 0.42
C VAL A 165 9.01 27.42 0.52
N ASP A 166 8.06 26.73 -0.13
CA ASP A 166 8.04 25.25 -0.14
C ASP A 166 9.32 24.69 -0.76
N ALA A 167 9.73 25.23 -1.90
CA ALA A 167 10.91 24.78 -2.62
C ALA A 167 12.21 25.06 -1.85
N MET A 168 12.34 26.25 -1.24
CA MET A 168 13.47 26.60 -0.37
C MET A 168 13.58 25.67 0.84
N CYS A 169 12.48 25.41 1.54
CA CYS A 169 12.46 24.53 2.70
C CYS A 169 12.86 23.09 2.35
N HIS A 170 12.46 22.62 1.16
CA HIS A 170 12.85 21.32 0.65
C HIS A 170 14.30 21.26 0.17
N ALA A 171 14.87 22.39 -0.29
CA ALA A 171 16.26 22.50 -0.68
C ALA A 171 17.20 22.44 0.53
N ALA A 172 16.89 23.18 1.60
CA ALA A 172 17.67 23.17 2.84
C ALA A 172 17.77 21.78 3.46
N ILE A 173 16.65 21.09 3.67
CA ILE A 173 16.66 19.73 4.27
C ILE A 173 17.12 18.61 3.31
N SER A 174 17.69 18.94 2.14
CA SER A 174 17.96 17.95 1.09
C SER A 174 19.07 16.96 1.45
N ASP A 175 20.05 17.39 2.25
CA ASP A 175 21.10 16.55 2.83
C ASP A 175 20.63 15.78 4.08
N GLY A 176 19.53 16.22 4.69
CA GLY A 176 18.90 15.60 5.86
C GLY A 176 19.23 16.28 7.19
N GLU A 177 20.04 17.35 7.17
CA GLU A 177 20.33 18.18 8.33
C GLU A 177 19.62 19.54 8.19
N LEU A 178 19.41 20.21 9.31
CA LEU A 178 18.87 21.57 9.32
C LEU A 178 19.62 22.35 10.38
N ASP A 179 20.31 23.41 9.97
CA ASP A 179 20.96 24.32 10.89
C ASP A 179 20.28 25.70 10.97
N ASP A 180 20.65 26.48 11.99
CA ASP A 180 20.06 27.80 12.22
C ASP A 180 20.46 28.82 11.13
N SER A 181 21.59 28.61 10.45
CA SER A 181 22.05 29.50 9.39
C SER A 181 21.23 29.34 8.10
N GLU A 182 20.78 28.12 7.79
CA GLU A 182 19.86 27.85 6.69
C GLU A 182 18.48 28.44 6.96
N VAL A 183 17.97 28.31 8.19
CA VAL A 183 16.69 28.90 8.61
C VAL A 183 16.74 30.43 8.47
N ALA A 184 17.80 31.06 8.96
CA ALA A 184 18.01 32.51 8.83
C ALA A 184 18.13 32.95 7.37
N THR A 185 18.81 32.15 6.53
CA THR A 185 18.94 32.37 5.09
C THR A 185 17.58 32.35 4.40
N ILE A 186 16.74 31.34 4.68
CA ILE A 186 15.38 31.25 4.13
C ILE A 186 14.53 32.44 4.56
N ALA A 187 14.62 32.86 5.82
CA ALA A 187 13.90 34.04 6.31
C ALA A 187 14.33 35.31 5.55
N GLY A 188 15.63 35.50 5.36
CA GLY A 188 16.20 36.62 4.61
C GLY A 188 15.76 36.64 3.14
N ILE A 189 15.86 35.51 2.45
CA ILE A 189 15.47 35.38 1.04
C ILE A 189 13.96 35.59 0.89
N THR A 190 13.14 35.03 1.78
CA THR A 190 11.68 35.23 1.77
C THR A 190 11.35 36.71 1.88
N LYS A 191 11.94 37.42 2.86
CA LYS A 191 11.73 38.86 3.05
C LYS A 191 12.16 39.66 1.82
N GLN A 192 13.30 39.31 1.22
CA GLN A 192 13.84 40.02 0.06
C GLN A 192 13.01 39.78 -1.22
N MET A 193 12.62 38.53 -1.48
CA MET A 193 11.98 38.16 -2.75
C MET A 193 10.46 38.32 -2.74
N ILE A 194 9.83 38.11 -1.59
CA ILE A 194 8.37 38.07 -1.45
C ILE A 194 7.87 39.29 -0.68
N GLY A 195 8.72 39.95 0.12
CA GLY A 195 8.31 41.04 1.01
C GLY A 195 7.57 40.58 2.26
N GLU A 196 7.49 39.26 2.48
CA GLU A 196 6.83 38.63 3.63
C GLU A 196 7.86 38.28 4.69
N GLU A 197 7.61 38.69 5.93
CA GLU A 197 8.43 38.27 7.07
C GLU A 197 7.92 36.93 7.59
N LEU A 198 8.73 35.88 7.39
CA LEU A 198 8.51 34.59 8.03
C LEU A 198 9.43 34.47 9.23
N ASP A 199 8.81 34.26 10.39
CA ASP A 199 9.50 33.89 11.62
C ASP A 199 10.24 32.54 11.45
N GLU A 200 11.40 32.44 12.11
CA GLU A 200 12.26 31.26 12.04
C GLU A 200 11.59 30.00 12.61
N ASP A 201 10.80 30.10 13.68
CA ASP A 201 10.10 28.95 14.25
C ASP A 201 9.06 28.41 13.28
N ARG A 202 8.38 29.30 12.55
CA ARG A 202 7.47 28.93 11.47
C ARG A 202 8.20 28.23 10.31
N ILE A 203 9.40 28.68 9.95
CA ILE A 203 10.24 28.03 8.93
C ILE A 203 10.66 26.64 9.39
N ARG A 204 11.18 26.49 10.61
CA ARG A 204 11.51 25.19 11.22
C ARG A 204 10.32 24.23 11.19
N LEU A 205 9.11 24.74 11.49
CA LEU A 205 7.90 23.93 11.45
C LEU A 205 7.51 23.50 10.02
N ILE A 206 7.72 24.35 9.01
CA ILE A 206 7.51 24.00 7.59
C ILE A 206 8.52 22.93 7.17
N ILE A 207 9.80 23.09 7.51
CA ILE A 207 10.89 22.16 7.16
C ILE A 207 10.69 20.81 7.85
N SER A 208 10.30 20.77 9.12
CA SER A 208 10.01 19.51 9.85
C SER A 208 8.93 18.64 9.18
N LYS A 209 8.10 19.25 8.31
CA LYS A 209 7.05 18.58 7.54
C LYS A 209 7.44 18.37 6.07
N ALA A 210 8.54 18.94 5.62
CA ALA A 210 9.14 18.70 4.33
C ALA A 210 9.79 17.30 4.29
N SER A 211 10.09 16.84 3.09
CA SER A 211 10.78 15.56 2.85
C SER A 211 12.13 15.88 2.24
N ALA A 212 13.21 15.38 2.86
CA ALA A 212 14.58 15.46 2.33
C ALA A 212 14.70 14.90 0.90
N LYS A 213 13.84 13.91 0.57
CA LYS A 213 13.78 13.31 -0.77
C LYS A 213 12.38 13.53 -1.34
N PRO A 214 12.13 14.65 -2.05
CA PRO A 214 10.85 14.86 -2.72
C PRO A 214 10.65 13.84 -3.85
N THR A 215 9.39 13.47 -4.07
CA THR A 215 8.97 12.67 -5.22
C THR A 215 8.87 13.53 -6.48
N ASP A 216 8.87 12.92 -7.68
CA ASP A 216 8.70 13.64 -8.96
C ASP A 216 7.44 14.53 -8.98
N ASN A 217 6.37 14.08 -8.33
CA ASN A 217 5.12 14.84 -8.23
C ASN A 217 5.27 16.06 -7.30
N GLU A 218 6.13 15.99 -6.28
CA GLU A 218 6.43 17.12 -5.40
C GLU A 218 7.32 18.13 -6.10
N PHE A 219 8.33 17.70 -6.86
CA PHE A 219 9.10 18.61 -7.72
C PHE A 219 8.20 19.35 -8.73
N LYS A 220 7.24 18.65 -9.36
CA LYS A 220 6.25 19.29 -10.24
C LYS A 220 5.33 20.26 -9.50
N ALA A 221 5.05 20.02 -8.22
CA ALA A 221 4.18 20.88 -7.42
C ALA A 221 4.81 22.26 -7.16
N PHE A 222 6.14 22.37 -7.12
CA PHE A 222 6.84 23.65 -6.99
C PHE A 222 6.52 24.61 -8.14
N GLY A 223 6.26 24.10 -9.35
CA GLY A 223 5.92 24.91 -10.53
C GLY A 223 4.45 24.86 -10.93
N ALA A 224 3.59 24.19 -10.17
CA ALA A 224 2.22 23.91 -10.59
C ALA A 224 1.39 25.21 -10.63
N GLY A 225 0.87 25.55 -11.81
CA GLY A 225 0.08 26.77 -12.01
C GLY A 225 0.91 28.05 -12.15
N LEU A 226 2.25 27.95 -12.18
CA LEU A 226 3.14 29.08 -12.36
C LEU A 226 3.44 29.37 -13.84
N GLY A 227 3.51 30.65 -14.18
CA GLY A 227 4.06 31.15 -15.43
C GLY A 227 5.60 31.04 -15.48
N PRO A 228 6.22 31.27 -16.65
CA PRO A 228 7.67 31.15 -16.82
C PRO A 228 8.47 32.01 -15.85
N VAL A 229 8.10 33.29 -15.69
CA VAL A 229 8.78 34.24 -14.80
C VAL A 229 8.71 33.80 -13.33
N GLU A 230 7.57 33.28 -12.90
CA GLU A 230 7.38 32.82 -11.52
C GLU A 230 8.19 31.55 -11.24
N LYS A 231 8.32 30.66 -12.23
CA LYS A 231 9.21 29.49 -12.14
C LYS A 231 10.68 29.88 -12.04
N GLU A 232 11.09 30.93 -12.75
CA GLU A 232 12.44 31.50 -12.58
C GLU A 232 12.67 32.01 -11.16
N LEU A 233 11.68 32.69 -10.56
CA LEU A 233 11.75 33.13 -9.17
C LEU A 233 11.89 31.95 -8.18
N VAL A 234 11.12 30.88 -8.37
CA VAL A 234 11.26 29.66 -7.57
C VAL A 234 12.66 29.09 -7.68
N LEU A 235 13.18 28.96 -8.91
CA LEU A 235 14.51 28.39 -9.13
C LEU A 235 15.63 29.28 -8.56
N LYS A 236 15.49 30.60 -8.68
CA LYS A 236 16.43 31.58 -8.11
C LYS A 236 16.46 31.50 -6.59
N ALA A 237 15.29 31.40 -5.94
CA ALA A 237 15.21 31.26 -4.49
C ALA A 237 15.86 29.96 -4.00
N VAL A 238 15.60 28.84 -4.70
CA VAL A 238 16.23 27.53 -4.39
C VAL A 238 17.75 27.61 -4.51
N PHE A 239 18.27 28.21 -5.59
CA PHE A 239 19.72 28.34 -5.77
C PHE A 239 20.36 29.27 -4.74
N ALA A 240 19.66 30.34 -4.34
CA ALA A 240 20.15 31.25 -3.31
C ALA A 240 20.31 30.58 -1.94
N VAL A 241 19.39 29.68 -1.57
CA VAL A 241 19.50 28.86 -0.35
C VAL A 241 20.66 27.88 -0.45
N ILE A 242 20.68 27.04 -1.49
CA ILE A 242 21.70 25.99 -1.68
C ILE A 242 23.11 26.56 -1.72
N ALA A 243 23.28 27.70 -2.38
CA ALA A 243 24.61 28.24 -2.48
C ALA A 243 25.06 28.89 -1.16
N ALA A 244 24.18 29.19 -0.19
CA ALA A 244 24.35 30.24 0.84
C ALA A 244 25.67 30.18 1.62
N ASP A 245 26.09 28.98 1.96
CA ASP A 245 27.31 28.67 2.70
C ASP A 245 28.58 28.65 1.83
N GLY A 246 28.42 28.74 0.50
CA GLY A 246 29.49 28.70 -0.49
C GLY A 246 29.94 27.29 -0.89
N GLN A 247 29.31 26.23 -0.38
CA GLN A 247 29.65 24.84 -0.68
C GLN A 247 28.40 24.06 -1.09
N ILE A 248 28.26 23.81 -2.39
CA ILE A 248 27.16 22.99 -2.90
C ILE A 248 27.55 21.52 -2.80
N VAL A 249 26.87 20.75 -1.96
CA VAL A 249 27.08 19.30 -1.85
C VAL A 249 26.27 18.53 -2.90
N ASP A 250 26.59 17.25 -3.10
CA ASP A 250 25.98 16.43 -4.16
C ASP A 250 24.44 16.35 -4.07
N SER A 251 23.88 16.28 -2.84
CA SER A 251 22.43 16.23 -2.61
C SER A 251 21.72 17.51 -3.04
N GLU A 252 22.32 18.67 -2.76
CA GLU A 252 21.77 19.96 -3.15
C GLU A 252 21.89 20.19 -4.65
N HIS A 253 23.02 19.81 -5.24
CA HIS A 253 23.20 19.84 -6.69
C HIS A 253 22.16 18.95 -7.40
N GLU A 254 21.93 17.74 -6.90
CA GLU A 254 20.89 16.84 -7.40
C GLU A 254 19.49 17.46 -7.24
N PHE A 255 19.20 18.07 -6.09
CA PHE A 255 17.94 18.77 -5.84
C PHE A 255 17.71 19.91 -6.84
N PHE A 256 18.74 20.73 -7.08
CA PHE A 256 18.69 21.85 -8.01
C PHE A 256 18.43 21.38 -9.45
N ILE A 257 19.10 20.31 -9.90
CA ILE A 257 18.89 19.72 -11.22
C ILE A 257 17.46 19.20 -11.36
N LYS A 258 16.95 18.45 -10.38
CA LYS A 258 15.59 17.90 -10.43
C LYS A 258 14.53 19.01 -10.42
N THR A 259 14.76 20.06 -9.63
CA THR A 259 13.89 21.25 -9.60
C THR A 259 13.88 21.94 -10.96
N THR A 260 15.05 22.19 -11.54
CA THR A 260 15.19 22.78 -12.90
C THR A 260 14.39 21.98 -13.94
N GLN A 261 14.57 20.65 -13.96
CA GLN A 261 13.88 19.77 -14.88
C GLN A 261 12.35 19.79 -14.68
N ALA A 262 11.89 19.77 -13.43
CA ALA A 262 10.47 19.76 -13.12
C ALA A 262 9.77 21.09 -13.42
N LEU A 263 10.47 22.21 -13.28
CA LEU A 263 9.98 23.53 -13.66
C LEU A 263 10.00 23.75 -15.18
N ALA A 264 10.78 22.95 -15.91
CA ALA A 264 11.04 23.08 -17.34
C ALA A 264 11.67 24.43 -17.70
N VAL A 265 12.66 24.85 -16.91
CA VAL A 265 13.47 26.06 -17.16
C VAL A 265 14.61 25.71 -18.11
N ASP A 266 14.84 26.55 -19.12
CA ASP A 266 15.88 26.35 -20.11
C ASP A 266 17.30 26.65 -19.58
N ALA A 267 18.31 26.16 -20.28
CA ALA A 267 19.71 26.28 -19.85
C ALA A 267 20.26 27.71 -19.84
N ASP A 268 19.75 28.62 -20.68
CA ASP A 268 20.20 30.02 -20.71
C ASP A 268 19.70 30.74 -19.47
N THR A 269 18.44 30.50 -19.13
CA THR A 269 17.80 31.01 -17.92
C THR A 269 18.49 30.48 -16.66
N VAL A 270 18.82 29.19 -16.60
CA VAL A 270 19.59 28.60 -15.48
C VAL A 270 20.95 29.30 -15.33
N ARG A 271 21.70 29.48 -16.43
CA ARG A 271 23.00 30.15 -16.41
C ARG A 271 22.90 31.59 -15.91
N ARG A 272 21.86 32.32 -16.32
CA ARG A 272 21.56 33.67 -15.83
C ARG A 272 21.28 33.68 -14.33
N ILE A 273 20.43 32.77 -13.84
CA ILE A 273 20.10 32.67 -12.41
C ILE A 273 21.36 32.40 -11.57
N VAL A 274 22.21 31.47 -12.02
CA VAL A 274 23.47 31.15 -11.31
C VAL A 274 24.40 32.35 -11.26
N ALA A 275 24.55 33.09 -12.37
CA ALA A 275 25.36 34.30 -12.42
C ALA A 275 24.79 35.39 -11.49
N ASP A 276 23.50 35.69 -11.60
CA ASP A 276 22.81 36.71 -10.79
C ASP A 276 22.98 36.48 -9.28
N VAL A 277 22.79 35.24 -8.82
CA VAL A 277 22.86 34.91 -7.38
C VAL A 277 24.29 34.97 -6.88
N ARG A 278 25.27 34.55 -7.70
CA ARG A 278 26.69 34.62 -7.34
C ARG A 278 27.17 36.06 -7.23
N ASP A 279 26.73 36.93 -8.13
CA ASP A 279 27.15 38.33 -8.18
C ASP A 279 26.43 39.20 -7.13
N ALA A 280 25.36 38.70 -6.52
CA ALA A 280 24.62 39.37 -5.44
C ALA A 280 25.20 39.14 -4.03
N ARG A 281 26.32 38.41 -3.92
CA ARG A 281 27.07 38.17 -2.68
C ARG A 281 28.30 39.05 -2.59
#